data_AF-A0A842CTP2-F1
#
_entry.id   AF-A0A842CTP2-F1
#
_cell.length_a   1.000
_cell.length_b   1.000
_cell.length_c   1.000
_cell.angle_alpha   90.00
_cell.angle_beta   90.00
_cell.angle_gamma   90.00
#
_symmetry.space_group_name_H-M   'P 1'
#
loop_
_entity.id
_entity.type
_entity.pdbx_description
1 polymer ?
#
loop_
_entity_poly.entity_id
_entity_poly.type
_entity_poly.pdbx_seq_one_letter_code
_entity_poly.pdbx_strand_id
1 'polypeptide(L)' 'MKKILLIILLVAVVLNLFLVLFNVENKALSSIVMVGMVLFILDQFRG' A
#
# COMPACT_ATOMS: atom_id res chain seq x y z
N MET A 1 9.55 -15.62 -4.57
CA MET A 1 8.72 -15.05 -3.49
C MET A 1 9.15 -13.62 -3.13
N LYS A 2 10.29 -13.40 -2.45
CA LYS A 2 10.72 -12.04 -1.99
C LYS A 2 10.77 -10.93 -3.05
N LYS A 3 11.17 -11.25 -4.29
CA LYS A 3 11.22 -10.28 -5.41
C LYS A 3 9.83 -9.82 -5.88
N ILE A 4 8.83 -10.71 -5.84
CA ILE A 4 7.46 -10.39 -6.27
C ILE A 4 6.77 -9.51 -5.23
N LEU A 5 6.99 -9.82 -3.94
CA LEU A 5 6.46 -9.00 -2.87
C LEU A 5 7.02 -7.57 -2.91
N LEU A 6 8.33 -7.39 -3.14
CA LEU A 6 8.90 -6.05 -3.32
C LEU A 6 8.24 -5.25 -4.45
N ILE A 7 7.86 -5.91 -5.54
CA ILE A 7 7.14 -5.26 -6.66
C ILE A 7 5.73 -4.85 -6.22
N ILE A 8 5.01 -5.71 -5.51
CA ILE A 8 3.67 -5.40 -4.98
C ILE A 8 3.73 -4.23 -3.99
N LEU A 9 4.75 -4.22 -3.10
CA LEU A 9 5.01 -3.12 -2.18
C LEU A 9 5.21 -1.80 -2.93
N LEU A 10 6.07 -1.83 -3.96
CA LEU A 10 6.39 -0.65 -4.76
C LEU A 10 5.15 -0.08 -5.44
N VAL A 11 4.32 -0.95 -6.04
CA VAL A 11 3.07 -0.57 -6.70
C VAL A 11 2.06 0.02 -5.71
N ALA A 12 1.91 -0.58 -4.52
CA ALA A 12 1.02 -0.07 -3.48
C ALA A 12 1.45 1.32 -2.96
N VAL A 13 2.76 1.54 -2.79
CA VAL A 13 3.32 2.83 -2.37
C VAL A 13 3.06 3.91 -3.42
N VAL A 14 3.28 3.61 -4.70
CA VAL A 14 3.02 4.55 -5.81
C VAL A 14 1.53 4.89 -5.91
N LEU A 15 0.64 3.90 -5.79
CA LEU A 15 -0.81 4.13 -5.80
C LEU A 15 -1.29 5.00 -4.64
N ASN A 16 -0.75 4.79 -3.44
CA ASN A 16 -1.11 5.61 -2.28
C ASN A 16 -0.60 7.05 -2.43
N LEU A 17 0.64 7.24 -2.90
CA LEU A 17 1.19 8.55 -3.23
C LEU A 17 0.31 9.27 -4.27
N PHE A 18 -0.17 8.56 -5.29
CA PHE A 18 -1.10 9.12 -6.27
C PHE A 18 -2.41 9.56 -5.60
N LEU A 19 -3.02 8.72 -4.78
CA LEU A 19 -4.26 9.08 -4.07
C LEU A 19 -4.11 10.31 -3.16
N VAL A 20 -2.96 10.43 -2.47
CA VAL A 20 -2.62 11.58 -1.63
C VAL A 20 -2.36 12.83 -2.46
N LEU A 21 -1.57 12.73 -3.53
CA LEU A 21 -1.20 13.86 -4.41
C LEU A 21 -2.40 14.43 -5.16
N PHE A 22 -3.32 13.57 -5.59
CA PHE A 22 -4.55 13.99 -6.27
C PHE A 22 -5.68 14.37 -5.30
N ASN A 23 -5.35 14.50 -4.00
CA ASN A 23 -6.23 14.92 -2.91
C ASN A 23 -7.65 14.34 -3.05
N VAL A 24 -7.72 13.04 -3.33
CA VAL A 24 -8.99 12.34 -3.35
C VAL A 24 -9.42 12.27 -1.89
N GLU A 25 -10.18 13.27 -1.43
CA GLU A 25 -10.66 13.47 -0.04
C GLU A 25 -11.55 12.32 0.47
N ASN A 26 -11.62 11.22 -0.27
CA ASN A 26 -12.30 10.02 0.13
C ASN A 26 -11.52 9.34 1.26
N LYS A 27 -11.72 9.82 2.50
CA LYS A 27 -11.08 9.36 3.74
C LYS A 27 -11.21 7.84 3.94
N ALA A 28 -12.29 7.24 3.42
CA ALA A 28 -12.49 5.80 3.42
C ALA A 28 -11.45 5.07 2.57
N LEU A 29 -11.16 5.59 1.37
CA LEU A 29 -10.23 5.00 0.42
C LEU A 29 -8.79 5.10 0.92
N SER A 30 -8.41 6.24 1.51
CA SER A 30 -7.12 6.42 2.18
C SER A 30 -6.93 5.46 3.36
N SER A 31 -7.97 5.24 4.17
CA SER A 31 -7.92 4.31 5.30
C SER A 31 -7.76 2.86 4.87
N ILE A 32 -8.48 2.43 3.82
CA ILE A 32 -8.38 1.08 3.26
C ILE A 32 -6.97 0.81 2.73
N VAL A 33 -6.39 1.77 2.01
CA VAL A 33 -5.03 1.65 1.48
C VAL A 33 -4.00 1.57 2.61
N MET A 34 -4.18 2.37 3.67
CA MET A 34 -3.31 2.31 4.86
C MET A 34 -3.37 0.95 5.55
N VAL A 35 -4.57 0.39 5.77
CA VAL A 35 -4.74 -0.96 6.35
C VAL A 35 -4.11 -2.02 5.44
N GLY A 36 -4.33 -1.93 4.13
CA GLY A 36 -3.72 -2.82 3.15
C GLY A 36 -2.18 -2.80 3.19
N MET A 37 -1.58 -1.62 3.37
CA MET A 37 -0.12 -1.48 3.53
C MET A 37 0.38 -2.13 4.82
N VAL A 38 -0.31 -1.94 5.94
CA VAL A 38 0.07 -2.56 7.22
C VAL A 38 0.04 -4.08 7.12
N LEU A 39 -1.03 -4.66 6.56
CA LEU A 39 -1.15 -6.10 6.36
C LEU A 39 -0.06 -6.64 5.42
N PHE A 40 0.22 -5.91 4.35
CA PHE A 40 1.28 -6.27 3.40
C PHE A 40 2.67 -6.27 4.05
N ILE A 41 2.96 -5.26 4.88
CA ILE A 41 4.22 -5.17 5.62
C ILE A 41 4.33 -6.35 6.61
N LEU A 42 3.27 -6.66 7.35
CA LEU A 42 3.24 -7.81 8.25
C LEU A 42 3.47 -9.14 7.51
N ASP A 43 2.94 -9.28 6.29
CA ASP A 43 3.22 -10.42 5.42
C ASP A 43 4.71 -10.51 5.02
N GLN A 44 5.38 -9.38 4.74
CA GLN A 44 6.83 -9.36 4.44
C GLN A 44 7.71 -9.87 5.59
N PHE A 45 7.26 -9.72 6.83
CA PHE A 45 7.99 -10.18 8.01
C PHE A 45 7.69 -11.63 8.40
N ARG A 46 6.67 -12.26 7.81
CA ARG A 46 6.21 -13.60 8.17
C ARG A 46 6.99 -14.74 7.49
N GLY A 47 7.78 -14.44 6.44
CA GLY A 47 8.75 -15.37 5.83
C GLY A 47 8.56 -15.61 4.34
#